data_AF-A0A2E1GQ25-F1
#
_entry.id   AF-A0A2E1GQ25-F1
#
_cell.length_a   1.000
_cell.length_b   1.000
_cell.length_c   1.000
_cell.angle_alpha   90.00
_cell.angle_beta   90.00
_cell.angle_gamma   90.00
#
_symmetry.space_group_name_H-M   'P 1'
#
loop_
_entity.id
_entity.type
_entity.pdbx_description
1 polymer ?
#
loop_
_entity_poly.entity_id
_entity_poly.type
_entity_poly.pdbx_seq_one_letter_code
_entity_poly.pdbx_strand_id
1 'polypeptide(L)'
;HKYGESGNWLSDNLPHFRKIIDEVAFLKAVHTDQFNHGPAQTFMFTGSARMGRPSLGSWVTYGLGSENANLPGFVVLTSGGASPDAGKSVWGNGFLPSVYQGVHCRSKGDPVLFLSDPKGVNRNLKKKIVESINNINIKEHQKFNDPEVLTRINQYEMAFKMQVSVPDVMNINNEPEYIKEMYGINPGKESFANNCLLARKMVEKGVRFVQLYDYGWDSHGDNEATGLTEGFLRKCQMMDRPVSALILDLKQRGLLDDTLVVWGGEFGRTPMQENRIGVGNLFLGRDHQGDAFTMWMAGGGIKKGAVHGETDELGYMGVNGRVSVHDIHATILHLLGFDHEKFTYQFQGRPFRLTDVEGRIINEILS
;
A
#
# COMPACT_ATOMS: atom_id res chain seq x y z
N HIS A 1 7.95 -12.41 22.63
CA HIS A 1 7.86 -13.86 22.95
C HIS A 1 7.41 -14.69 21.75
N LYS A 2 7.36 -16.02 21.87
CA LYS A 2 6.74 -16.92 20.88
C LYS A 2 5.23 -17.01 21.13
N TYR A 3 4.44 -16.92 20.06
CA TYR A 3 2.97 -16.98 20.12
C TYR A 3 2.40 -17.85 18.99
N GLY A 4 1.14 -18.25 19.15
CA GLY A 4 0.42 -19.05 18.17
C GLY A 4 0.87 -20.52 18.09
N GLU A 5 0.20 -21.28 17.24
CA GLU A 5 0.57 -22.66 16.90
C GLU A 5 1.87 -22.71 16.06
N SER A 6 2.13 -21.65 15.29
CA SER A 6 3.37 -21.50 14.52
C SER A 6 4.61 -21.25 15.37
N GLY A 7 4.44 -20.86 16.65
CA GLY A 7 5.55 -20.58 17.57
C GLY A 7 6.40 -19.38 17.13
N ASN A 8 5.81 -18.45 16.38
CA ASN A 8 6.49 -17.30 15.80
C ASN A 8 6.83 -16.23 16.85
N TRP A 9 7.97 -15.56 16.66
CA TRP A 9 8.43 -14.48 17.51
C TRP A 9 7.67 -13.18 17.20
N LEU A 10 7.15 -12.55 18.25
CA LEU A 10 6.48 -11.25 18.17
C LEU A 10 6.91 -10.35 19.34
N SER A 11 7.00 -9.05 19.07
CA SER A 11 7.22 -8.03 20.08
C SER A 11 6.03 -7.94 21.05
N ASP A 12 6.29 -7.63 22.31
CA ASP A 12 5.23 -7.44 23.30
C ASP A 12 4.44 -6.15 23.11
N ASN A 13 4.97 -5.23 22.30
CA ASN A 13 4.31 -4.00 21.87
C ASN A 13 3.18 -4.22 20.83
N LEU A 14 2.97 -5.46 20.38
CA LEU A 14 1.93 -5.84 19.42
C LEU A 14 0.92 -6.85 20.03
N PRO A 15 0.20 -6.48 21.11
CA PRO A 15 -0.71 -7.40 21.79
C PRO A 15 -1.89 -7.89 20.93
N HIS A 16 -2.37 -7.11 19.98
CA HIS A 16 -3.48 -7.50 19.09
C HIS A 16 -3.01 -8.46 18.01
N PHE A 17 -1.81 -8.25 17.45
CA PHE A 17 -1.24 -9.07 16.39
C PHE A 17 -1.08 -10.54 16.79
N ARG A 18 -0.91 -10.82 18.10
CA ARG A 18 -0.88 -12.19 18.66
C ARG A 18 -2.09 -13.03 18.21
N LYS A 19 -3.24 -12.41 17.96
CA LYS A 19 -4.48 -13.08 17.55
C LYS A 19 -4.48 -13.52 16.09
N ILE A 20 -3.61 -12.95 15.27
CA ILE A 20 -3.52 -13.23 13.82
C ILE A 20 -2.15 -13.80 13.43
N ILE A 21 -1.27 -14.10 14.38
CA ILE A 21 0.10 -14.50 14.10
C ILE A 21 0.18 -15.79 13.26
N ASP A 22 -0.79 -16.68 13.39
CA ASP A 22 -0.87 -17.91 12.61
C ASP A 22 -1.54 -17.71 11.24
N GLU A 23 -2.14 -16.55 10.96
CA GLU A 23 -2.71 -16.24 9.64
C GLU A 23 -1.68 -15.65 8.65
N VAL A 24 -0.53 -15.18 9.16
CA VAL A 24 0.47 -14.48 8.35
C VAL A 24 1.67 -15.39 8.03
N ALA A 25 2.33 -15.11 6.91
CA ALA A 25 3.65 -15.63 6.58
C ALA A 25 4.70 -14.52 6.72
N PHE A 26 5.78 -14.80 7.44
CA PHE A 26 6.87 -13.85 7.66
C PHE A 26 8.00 -14.02 6.65
N LEU A 27 8.50 -12.91 6.12
CA LEU A 27 9.76 -12.79 5.41
C LEU A 27 10.75 -12.05 6.32
N LYS A 28 11.73 -12.76 6.89
CA LYS A 28 12.60 -12.20 7.95
C LYS A 28 13.91 -11.58 7.44
N ALA A 29 14.32 -11.95 6.23
CA ALA A 29 15.58 -11.53 5.63
C ALA A 29 15.35 -10.75 4.32
N VAL A 30 14.36 -9.84 4.32
CA VAL A 30 14.15 -8.94 3.20
C VAL A 30 15.32 -7.95 3.13
N HIS A 31 15.81 -7.64 1.93
CA HIS A 31 16.89 -6.69 1.77
C HIS A 31 16.65 -5.68 0.64
N THR A 32 17.35 -4.55 0.74
CA THR A 32 17.40 -3.48 -0.25
C THR A 32 18.80 -2.88 -0.29
N ASP A 33 19.21 -2.38 -1.45
CA ASP A 33 20.46 -1.61 -1.63
C ASP A 33 20.24 -0.10 -1.45
N GLN A 34 19.00 0.32 -1.20
CA GLN A 34 18.63 1.72 -1.02
C GLN A 34 18.71 2.11 0.47
N PHE A 35 19.46 3.16 0.78
CA PHE A 35 19.66 3.64 2.15
C PHE A 35 18.83 4.89 2.50
N ASN A 36 18.26 5.58 1.50
CA ASN A 36 17.47 6.79 1.69
C ASN A 36 15.99 6.50 1.43
N HIS A 37 15.09 7.10 2.23
CA HIS A 37 13.65 6.92 2.12
C HIS A 37 13.10 7.14 0.71
N GLY A 38 13.37 8.27 0.05
CA GLY A 38 12.83 8.55 -1.29
C GLY A 38 13.16 7.45 -2.33
N PRO A 39 14.44 7.15 -2.59
CA PRO A 39 14.83 6.05 -3.48
C PRO A 39 14.31 4.69 -3.05
N ALA A 40 14.34 4.37 -1.75
CA ALA A 40 13.90 3.08 -1.22
C ALA A 40 12.37 2.88 -1.34
N GLN A 41 11.57 3.92 -1.04
CA GLN A 41 10.13 3.93 -1.27
C GLN A 41 9.83 3.77 -2.76
N THR A 42 10.53 4.51 -3.64
CA THR A 42 10.36 4.38 -5.09
C THR A 42 10.67 2.94 -5.54
N PHE A 43 11.74 2.34 -5.01
CA PHE A 43 12.10 0.95 -5.31
C PHE A 43 11.04 -0.04 -4.85
N MET A 44 10.60 0.06 -3.59
CA MET A 44 9.55 -0.80 -3.01
C MET A 44 8.25 -0.77 -3.81
N PHE A 45 7.86 0.40 -4.33
CA PHE A 45 6.61 0.53 -5.06
C PHE A 45 6.72 0.36 -6.57
N THR A 46 7.90 0.49 -7.19
CA THR A 46 8.04 0.51 -8.67
C THR A 46 9.07 -0.47 -9.24
N GLY A 47 9.80 -1.20 -8.39
CA GLY A 47 10.92 -2.05 -8.80
C GLY A 47 12.10 -1.27 -9.36
N SER A 48 12.17 0.04 -9.09
CA SER A 48 13.30 0.90 -9.48
C SER A 48 13.50 2.02 -8.48
N ALA A 49 14.73 2.27 -8.06
CA ALA A 49 15.06 3.44 -7.24
C ALA A 49 14.98 4.76 -8.03
N ARG A 50 14.98 4.68 -9.37
CA ARG A 50 14.80 5.84 -10.26
C ARG A 50 13.33 6.07 -10.53
N MET A 51 12.91 7.34 -10.42
CA MET A 51 11.55 7.78 -10.72
C MET A 51 11.19 7.56 -12.20
N GLY A 52 9.88 7.50 -12.47
CA GLY A 52 9.32 7.40 -13.83
C GLY A 52 8.82 5.99 -14.20
N ARG A 53 9.07 4.99 -13.36
CA ARG A 53 8.48 3.66 -13.53
C ARG A 53 7.05 3.58 -12.96
N PRO A 54 6.17 2.77 -13.58
CA PRO A 54 4.85 2.51 -13.04
C PRO A 54 4.94 1.79 -11.69
N SER A 55 4.06 2.18 -10.76
CA SER A 55 3.92 1.51 -9.47
C SER A 55 3.30 0.12 -9.58
N LEU A 56 3.49 -0.72 -8.56
CA LEU A 56 2.88 -2.04 -8.44
C LEU A 56 1.36 -1.96 -8.60
N GLY A 57 0.69 -1.00 -7.97
CA GLY A 57 -0.77 -0.80 -8.13
C GLY A 57 -1.18 -0.48 -9.58
N SER A 58 -0.35 0.27 -10.31
CA SER A 58 -0.56 0.54 -11.74
C SER A 58 -0.36 -0.71 -12.60
N TRP A 59 0.64 -1.54 -12.32
CA TRP A 59 0.82 -2.83 -12.99
C TRP A 59 -0.34 -3.79 -12.72
N VAL A 60 -0.79 -3.89 -11.47
CA VAL A 60 -1.91 -4.75 -11.08
C VAL A 60 -3.20 -4.34 -11.79
N THR A 61 -3.51 -3.04 -11.82
CA THR A 61 -4.71 -2.54 -12.52
C THR A 61 -4.58 -2.59 -14.03
N TYR A 62 -3.38 -2.47 -14.58
CA TYR A 62 -3.13 -2.74 -16.00
C TYR A 62 -3.43 -4.19 -16.37
N GLY A 63 -2.98 -5.14 -15.56
CA GLY A 63 -3.15 -6.57 -15.84
C GLY A 63 -4.57 -7.07 -15.58
N LEU A 64 -5.17 -6.72 -14.44
CA LEU A 64 -6.46 -7.24 -14.00
C LEU A 64 -7.65 -6.35 -14.39
N GLY A 65 -7.40 -5.12 -14.83
CA GLY A 65 -8.44 -4.11 -15.00
C GLY A 65 -9.16 -3.78 -13.68
N SER A 66 -10.36 -3.23 -13.81
CA SER A 66 -11.30 -3.00 -12.72
C SER A 66 -12.66 -3.53 -13.11
N GLU A 67 -13.23 -4.41 -12.28
CA GLU A 67 -14.64 -4.84 -12.40
C GLU A 67 -15.60 -3.79 -11.83
N ASN A 68 -15.07 -2.84 -11.04
CA ASN A 68 -15.86 -1.76 -10.49
C ASN A 68 -15.97 -0.60 -11.49
N ALA A 69 -17.19 -0.32 -11.93
CA ALA A 69 -17.50 0.78 -12.86
C ALA A 69 -17.60 2.16 -12.17
N ASN A 70 -17.67 2.20 -10.83
CA ASN A 70 -17.99 3.38 -10.04
C ASN A 70 -16.85 3.85 -9.11
N LEU A 71 -15.86 3.01 -8.85
CA LEU A 71 -14.66 3.33 -8.07
C LEU A 71 -13.40 3.09 -8.92
N PRO A 72 -12.31 3.81 -8.63
CA PRO A 72 -11.00 3.54 -9.24
C PRO A 72 -10.53 2.12 -8.91
N GLY A 73 -9.83 1.47 -9.85
CA GLY A 73 -9.20 0.18 -9.60
C GLY A 73 -8.02 0.26 -8.61
N PHE A 74 -7.38 1.42 -8.51
CA PHE A 74 -6.24 1.69 -7.63
C PHE A 74 -6.52 2.91 -6.75
N VAL A 75 -6.69 2.68 -5.45
CA VAL A 75 -6.93 3.72 -4.44
C VAL A 75 -5.79 3.79 -3.45
N VAL A 76 -5.42 5.01 -3.07
CA VAL A 76 -4.36 5.29 -2.09
C VAL A 76 -4.96 6.05 -0.91
N LEU A 77 -4.64 5.62 0.31
CA LEU A 77 -5.02 6.29 1.54
C LEU A 77 -3.76 6.60 2.34
N THR A 78 -3.62 7.85 2.76
CA THR A 78 -2.46 8.32 3.54
C THR A 78 -2.87 8.66 4.96
N SER A 79 -2.00 8.37 5.91
CA SER A 79 -2.09 8.80 7.31
C SER A 79 -0.70 9.10 7.89
N GLY A 80 -0.66 9.61 9.11
CA GLY A 80 0.59 9.94 9.82
C GLY A 80 1.07 11.38 9.60
N GLY A 81 0.25 12.23 8.99
CA GLY A 81 0.49 13.67 8.92
C GLY A 81 1.51 14.15 7.88
N ALA A 82 2.15 13.25 7.14
CA ALA A 82 3.05 13.59 6.05
C ALA A 82 2.84 12.71 4.81
N SER A 83 3.26 13.22 3.66
CA SER A 83 3.31 12.46 2.41
C SER A 83 4.59 11.61 2.34
N PRO A 84 4.65 10.58 1.48
CA PRO A 84 5.91 9.89 1.21
C PRO A 84 7.00 10.85 0.72
N ASP A 85 8.25 10.54 1.05
CA ASP A 85 9.42 11.35 0.65
C ASP A 85 9.66 11.28 -0.86
N ALA A 86 9.32 10.14 -1.47
CA ALA A 86 9.26 9.99 -2.93
C ALA A 86 8.06 10.71 -3.58
N GLY A 87 7.19 11.32 -2.79
CA GLY A 87 5.98 12.00 -3.24
C GLY A 87 4.99 11.05 -3.94
N LYS A 88 4.20 11.59 -4.87
CA LYS A 88 3.16 10.83 -5.58
C LYS A 88 3.70 9.77 -6.55
N SER A 89 5.01 9.74 -6.78
CA SER A 89 5.63 8.78 -7.70
C SER A 89 5.44 7.33 -7.26
N VAL A 90 5.28 7.09 -5.95
CA VAL A 90 5.06 5.76 -5.36
C VAL A 90 3.70 5.12 -5.67
N TRP A 91 2.79 5.87 -6.30
CA TRP A 91 1.54 5.36 -6.86
C TRP A 91 1.30 5.91 -8.27
N GLY A 92 2.40 6.22 -8.97
CA GLY A 92 2.39 6.77 -10.33
C GLY A 92 2.13 5.71 -11.40
N ASN A 93 1.50 6.11 -12.51
CA ASN A 93 1.36 5.27 -13.70
C ASN A 93 2.65 5.18 -14.54
N GLY A 94 3.63 6.06 -14.32
CA GLY A 94 4.87 6.09 -15.10
C GLY A 94 4.59 6.19 -16.60
N PHE A 95 5.07 5.22 -17.38
CA PHE A 95 4.82 5.11 -18.82
C PHE A 95 3.57 4.29 -19.19
N LEU A 96 2.86 3.69 -18.24
CA LEU A 96 1.55 3.09 -18.52
C LEU A 96 0.52 4.19 -18.77
N PRO A 97 -0.60 3.90 -19.47
CA PRO A 97 -1.67 4.88 -19.66
C PRO A 97 -2.17 5.49 -18.34
N SER A 98 -2.51 6.78 -18.35
CA SER A 98 -2.85 7.53 -17.13
C SER A 98 -4.16 7.10 -16.45
N VAL A 99 -4.92 6.17 -17.05
CA VAL A 99 -6.07 5.50 -16.42
C VAL A 99 -5.65 4.60 -15.24
N TYR A 100 -4.40 4.14 -15.22
CA TYR A 100 -3.85 3.28 -14.17
C TYR A 100 -3.14 4.06 -13.03
N GLN A 101 -3.30 5.38 -13.02
CA GLN A 101 -2.77 6.25 -11.97
C GLN A 101 -3.52 5.99 -10.65
N GLY A 102 -2.78 5.84 -9.55
CA GLY A 102 -3.37 5.72 -8.22
C GLY A 102 -4.14 6.98 -7.83
N VAL A 103 -5.38 6.78 -7.36
CA VAL A 103 -6.25 7.86 -6.90
C VAL A 103 -6.10 8.03 -5.39
N HIS A 104 -5.52 9.15 -4.98
CA HIS A 104 -5.36 9.48 -3.57
C HIS A 104 -6.67 9.98 -2.97
N CYS A 105 -7.21 9.19 -2.04
CA CYS A 105 -8.38 9.52 -1.24
C CYS A 105 -7.96 10.09 0.12
N ARG A 106 -8.51 11.24 0.48
CA ARG A 106 -8.26 11.94 1.74
C ARG A 106 -9.23 11.44 2.81
N SER A 107 -8.71 11.26 4.02
CA SER A 107 -9.48 10.90 5.21
C SER A 107 -10.20 12.09 5.85
N LYS A 108 -9.91 13.33 5.42
CA LYS A 108 -10.53 14.57 5.90
C LYS A 108 -10.93 15.49 4.74
N GLY A 109 -12.14 16.05 4.84
CA GLY A 109 -12.72 16.93 3.83
C GLY A 109 -13.29 16.12 2.66
N ASP A 110 -13.24 16.68 1.46
CA ASP A 110 -13.62 15.94 0.25
C ASP A 110 -12.65 14.77 0.04
N PRO A 111 -13.14 13.51 -0.02
CA PRO A 111 -12.30 12.34 -0.21
C PRO A 111 -11.43 12.44 -1.47
N VAL A 112 -11.98 12.99 -2.55
CA VAL A 112 -11.21 13.35 -3.73
C VAL A 112 -11.37 14.85 -3.92
N LEU A 113 -10.25 15.55 -4.12
CA LEU A 113 -10.27 17.01 -4.30
C LEU A 113 -11.23 17.40 -5.42
N PHE A 114 -12.10 18.38 -5.13
CA PHE A 114 -13.08 18.92 -6.08
C PHE A 114 -14.11 17.92 -6.59
N LEU A 115 -14.33 16.81 -5.87
CA LEU A 115 -15.37 15.85 -6.22
C LEU A 115 -16.77 16.45 -5.99
N SER A 116 -16.94 17.20 -4.90
CA SER A 116 -18.19 17.85 -4.53
C SER A 116 -18.62 18.93 -5.52
N ASP A 117 -19.93 19.04 -5.77
CA ASP A 117 -20.48 20.05 -6.67
C ASP A 117 -20.49 21.45 -6.04
N PRO A 118 -20.15 22.51 -6.80
CA PRO A 118 -20.41 23.89 -6.38
C PRO A 118 -21.90 24.11 -6.11
N LYS A 119 -22.22 24.97 -5.14
CA LYS A 119 -23.61 25.32 -4.82
C LYS A 119 -24.35 25.81 -6.08
N GLY A 120 -25.49 25.19 -6.39
CA GLY A 120 -26.34 25.54 -7.53
C GLY A 120 -26.11 24.71 -8.80
N VAL A 121 -25.06 23.87 -8.85
CA VAL A 121 -24.85 22.92 -9.96
C VAL A 121 -25.63 21.65 -9.65
N ASN A 122 -26.67 21.36 -10.43
CA ASN A 122 -27.39 20.09 -10.32
C ASN A 122 -26.70 19.00 -11.16
N ARG A 123 -26.97 17.74 -10.80
CA ARG A 123 -26.34 16.57 -11.44
C ARG A 123 -26.60 16.47 -12.94
N ASN A 124 -27.78 16.88 -13.41
CA ASN A 124 -28.13 16.87 -14.84
C ASN A 124 -27.31 17.88 -15.64
N LEU A 125 -27.06 19.06 -15.08
CA LEU A 125 -26.20 20.06 -15.69
C LEU A 125 -24.76 19.55 -15.78
N LYS A 126 -24.24 18.93 -14.71
CA LYS A 126 -22.89 18.37 -14.73
C LYS A 126 -22.73 17.21 -15.72
N LYS A 127 -23.72 16.33 -15.81
CA LYS A 127 -23.75 15.27 -16.83
C LYS A 127 -23.62 15.86 -18.24
N LYS A 128 -24.39 16.90 -18.55
CA LYS A 128 -24.30 17.60 -19.85
C LYS A 128 -22.95 18.27 -20.09
N ILE A 129 -22.32 18.81 -19.05
CA ILE A 129 -20.97 19.39 -19.14
C ILE A 129 -19.95 18.30 -19.50
N VAL A 130 -19.97 17.17 -18.77
CA VAL A 130 -19.08 16.03 -19.05
C VAL A 130 -19.32 15.47 -20.45
N GLU A 131 -20.58 15.28 -20.86
CA GLU A 131 -20.94 14.84 -22.22
C GLU A 131 -20.41 15.82 -23.28
N SER A 132 -20.52 17.13 -23.05
CA SER A 132 -20.02 18.15 -23.98
C SER A 132 -18.50 18.13 -24.11
N ILE A 133 -17.79 18.03 -22.98
CA ILE A 133 -16.32 17.90 -22.96
C ILE A 133 -15.90 16.62 -23.68
N ASN A 134 -16.56 15.49 -23.39
CA ASN A 134 -16.28 14.21 -24.04
C ASN A 134 -16.52 14.26 -25.54
N ASN A 135 -17.59 14.91 -26.00
CA ASN A 135 -17.84 15.11 -27.43
C ASN A 135 -16.73 15.92 -28.14
N ILE A 136 -16.15 16.91 -27.46
CA ILE A 136 -15.00 17.67 -27.98
C ILE A 136 -13.76 16.77 -28.02
N ASN A 137 -13.47 16.05 -26.94
CA ASN A 137 -12.34 15.13 -26.87
C ASN A 137 -12.44 14.02 -27.93
N ILE A 138 -13.63 13.47 -28.19
CA ILE A 138 -13.83 12.46 -29.25
C ILE A 138 -13.46 13.02 -30.62
N LYS A 139 -13.85 14.27 -30.93
CA LYS A 139 -13.49 14.93 -32.19
C LYS A 139 -11.98 15.17 -32.30
N GLU A 140 -11.34 15.57 -31.21
CA GLU A 140 -9.88 15.73 -31.16
C GLU A 140 -9.15 14.39 -31.36
N HIS A 141 -9.63 13.32 -30.71
CA HIS A 141 -9.10 11.97 -30.91
C HIS A 141 -9.25 11.50 -32.36
N GLN A 142 -10.41 11.74 -32.99
CA GLN A 142 -10.62 11.42 -34.41
C GLN A 142 -9.66 12.18 -35.34
N LYS A 143 -9.23 13.38 -34.94
CA LYS A 143 -8.33 14.24 -35.74
C LYS A 143 -6.85 13.88 -35.57
N PHE A 144 -6.42 13.61 -34.34
CA PHE A 144 -5.00 13.44 -34.00
C PHE A 144 -4.61 12.00 -33.64
N ASN A 145 -5.58 11.12 -33.40
CA ASN A 145 -5.40 9.73 -32.99
C ASN A 145 -4.51 9.54 -31.76
N ASP A 146 -4.52 10.53 -30.85
CA ASP A 146 -3.78 10.47 -29.58
C ASP A 146 -4.58 9.62 -28.57
N PRO A 147 -4.07 8.46 -28.12
CA PRO A 147 -4.75 7.59 -27.16
C PRO A 147 -4.95 8.26 -25.79
N GLU A 148 -4.14 9.27 -25.43
CA GLU A 148 -4.29 9.96 -24.14
C GLU A 148 -5.60 10.75 -24.06
N VAL A 149 -6.18 11.12 -25.20
CA VAL A 149 -7.50 11.76 -25.26
C VAL A 149 -8.60 10.81 -24.78
N LEU A 150 -8.52 9.51 -25.12
CA LEU A 150 -9.44 8.49 -24.61
C LEU A 150 -9.29 8.30 -23.10
N THR A 151 -8.05 8.35 -22.60
CA THR A 151 -7.78 8.29 -21.17
C THR A 151 -8.44 9.44 -20.41
N ARG A 152 -8.35 10.67 -20.94
CA ARG A 152 -9.01 11.84 -20.35
C ARG A 152 -10.53 11.71 -20.32
N ILE A 153 -11.14 11.20 -21.39
CA ILE A 153 -12.58 10.90 -21.43
C ILE A 153 -12.96 9.96 -20.28
N ASN A 154 -12.22 8.85 -20.13
CA ASN A 154 -12.45 7.88 -19.07
C ASN A 154 -12.30 8.49 -17.67
N GLN A 155 -11.31 9.36 -17.47
CA GLN A 155 -11.09 10.07 -16.20
C GLN A 155 -12.28 11.00 -15.85
N TYR A 156 -12.81 11.76 -16.81
CA TYR A 156 -13.98 12.61 -16.58
C TYR A 156 -15.22 11.81 -16.21
N GLU A 157 -15.46 10.69 -16.89
CA GLU A 157 -16.60 9.81 -16.58
C GLU A 157 -16.45 9.14 -15.22
N MET A 158 -15.26 8.67 -14.89
CA MET A 158 -14.96 8.08 -13.58
C MET A 158 -15.18 9.11 -12.47
N ALA A 159 -14.68 10.34 -12.62
CA ALA A 159 -14.89 11.42 -11.64
C ALA A 159 -16.38 11.74 -11.44
N PHE A 160 -17.19 11.70 -12.52
CA PHE A 160 -18.63 11.87 -12.42
C PHE A 160 -19.33 10.72 -11.68
N LYS A 161 -18.91 9.46 -11.91
CA LYS A 161 -19.48 8.30 -11.20
C LYS A 161 -19.09 8.27 -9.72
N MET A 162 -17.83 8.60 -9.44
CA MET A 162 -17.27 8.65 -8.09
C MET A 162 -18.03 9.61 -7.16
N GLN A 163 -18.64 10.67 -7.68
CA GLN A 163 -19.46 11.59 -6.88
C GLN A 163 -20.59 10.93 -6.11
N VAL A 164 -21.13 9.82 -6.64
CA VAL A 164 -22.21 9.09 -5.99
C VAL A 164 -21.66 8.01 -5.06
N SER A 165 -20.65 7.28 -5.52
CA SER A 165 -20.19 6.07 -4.83
C SER A 165 -19.14 6.34 -3.75
N VAL A 166 -18.27 7.33 -3.94
CA VAL A 166 -17.20 7.63 -2.98
C VAL A 166 -17.75 8.09 -1.63
N PRO A 167 -18.78 8.96 -1.52
CA PRO A 167 -19.32 9.36 -0.22
C PRO A 167 -19.80 8.18 0.64
N ASP A 168 -20.46 7.19 0.03
CA ASP A 168 -20.94 5.99 0.74
C ASP A 168 -19.78 5.10 1.21
N VAL A 169 -18.82 4.84 0.33
CA VAL A 169 -17.64 4.01 0.65
C VAL A 169 -16.75 4.66 1.70
N MET A 170 -16.59 5.98 1.63
CA MET A 170 -15.80 6.75 2.59
C MET A 170 -16.53 6.99 3.91
N ASN A 171 -17.82 6.67 4.00
CA ASN A 171 -18.58 6.79 5.22
C ASN A 171 -18.37 5.58 6.15
N ILE A 172 -17.54 5.80 7.17
CA ILE A 172 -17.28 4.86 8.27
C ILE A 172 -18.17 5.11 9.49
N ASN A 173 -18.97 6.19 9.51
CA ASN A 173 -19.82 6.52 10.67
C ASN A 173 -20.96 5.52 10.84
N ASN A 174 -21.42 4.92 9.73
CA ASN A 174 -22.53 3.98 9.71
C ASN A 174 -22.11 2.54 10.07
N GLU A 175 -20.82 2.27 10.27
CA GLU A 175 -20.37 0.94 10.67
C GLU A 175 -20.88 0.60 12.08
N PRO A 176 -21.24 -0.68 12.34
CA PRO A 176 -21.66 -1.12 13.66
C PRO A 176 -20.64 -0.82 14.74
N GLU A 177 -21.08 -0.53 15.97
CA GLU A 177 -20.20 -0.10 17.05
C GLU A 177 -19.10 -1.13 17.36
N TYR A 178 -19.42 -2.43 17.28
CA TYR A 178 -18.42 -3.49 17.48
C TYR A 178 -17.31 -3.48 16.43
N ILE A 179 -17.57 -3.04 15.18
CA ILE A 179 -16.54 -2.86 14.14
C ILE A 179 -15.70 -1.63 14.45
N LYS A 180 -16.35 -0.53 14.85
CA LYS A 180 -15.64 0.69 15.24
C LYS A 180 -14.67 0.42 16.38
N GLU A 181 -15.14 -0.30 17.38
CA GLU A 181 -14.33 -0.76 18.51
C GLU A 181 -13.26 -1.75 18.05
N MET A 182 -13.56 -2.74 17.22
CA MET A 182 -12.55 -3.71 16.75
C MET A 182 -11.32 -3.01 16.15
N TYR A 183 -11.53 -2.04 15.26
CA TYR A 183 -10.44 -1.27 14.63
C TYR A 183 -9.86 -0.17 15.52
N GLY A 184 -10.64 0.35 16.48
CA GLY A 184 -10.27 1.55 17.25
C GLY A 184 -10.32 2.83 16.41
N ILE A 185 -11.33 2.97 15.56
CA ILE A 185 -11.46 4.12 14.65
C ILE A 185 -11.83 5.40 15.40
N ASN A 186 -11.48 6.53 14.79
CA ASN A 186 -11.88 7.86 15.24
C ASN A 186 -12.47 8.62 14.04
N PRO A 187 -13.78 8.46 13.76
CA PRO A 187 -14.39 9.05 12.58
C PRO A 187 -14.22 10.58 12.53
N GLY A 188 -14.04 11.12 11.33
CA GLY A 188 -13.84 12.57 11.10
C GLY A 188 -12.42 13.09 11.36
N LYS A 189 -11.50 12.23 11.82
CA LYS A 189 -10.06 12.54 11.93
C LYS A 189 -9.25 11.70 10.95
N GLU A 190 -8.07 12.20 10.58
CA GLU A 190 -7.08 11.37 9.91
C GLU A 190 -6.54 10.34 10.91
N SER A 191 -6.62 9.06 10.57
CA SER A 191 -6.01 8.00 11.35
C SER A 191 -5.77 6.76 10.49
N PHE A 192 -4.74 6.00 10.83
CA PHE A 192 -4.45 4.73 10.16
C PHE A 192 -5.56 3.69 10.38
N ALA A 193 -6.22 3.73 11.53
CA ALA A 193 -7.37 2.88 11.84
C ALA A 193 -8.55 3.13 10.89
N ASN A 194 -8.86 4.40 10.60
CA ASN A 194 -9.88 4.76 9.61
C ASN A 194 -9.50 4.23 8.22
N ASN A 195 -8.22 4.36 7.85
CA ASN A 195 -7.71 3.88 6.56
C ASN A 195 -7.81 2.35 6.42
N CYS A 196 -7.52 1.58 7.47
CA CYS A 196 -7.68 0.13 7.46
C CYS A 196 -9.15 -0.28 7.27
N LEU A 197 -10.08 0.36 7.98
CA LEU A 197 -11.52 0.09 7.82
C LEU A 197 -12.02 0.47 6.42
N LEU A 198 -11.57 1.61 5.89
CA LEU A 198 -11.85 2.02 4.52
C LEU A 198 -11.30 1.02 3.50
N ALA A 199 -10.10 0.48 3.72
CA ALA A 199 -9.53 -0.55 2.85
C ALA A 199 -10.42 -1.78 2.78
N ARG A 200 -10.91 -2.27 3.93
CA ARG A 200 -11.88 -3.38 3.94
C ARG A 200 -13.11 -3.05 3.11
N LYS A 201 -13.71 -1.86 3.29
CA LYS A 201 -14.88 -1.43 2.51
C LYS A 201 -14.58 -1.34 1.01
N MET A 202 -13.39 -0.89 0.63
CA MET A 202 -12.96 -0.80 -0.76
C MET A 202 -12.79 -2.19 -1.40
N VAL A 203 -12.16 -3.13 -0.67
CA VAL A 203 -12.05 -4.54 -1.09
C VAL A 203 -13.44 -5.17 -1.26
N GLU A 204 -14.35 -4.97 -0.29
CA GLU A 204 -15.74 -5.44 -0.36
C GLU A 204 -16.52 -4.85 -1.55
N LYS A 205 -16.12 -3.66 -2.03
CA LYS A 205 -16.70 -3.03 -3.22
C LYS A 205 -15.93 -3.35 -4.50
N GLY A 206 -14.94 -4.25 -4.47
CA GLY A 206 -14.20 -4.70 -5.65
C GLY A 206 -13.15 -3.71 -6.16
N VAL A 207 -12.58 -2.86 -5.29
CA VAL A 207 -11.36 -2.11 -5.64
C VAL A 207 -10.20 -3.10 -5.71
N ARG A 208 -9.50 -3.12 -6.85
CA ARG A 208 -8.48 -4.15 -7.15
C ARG A 208 -7.19 -3.97 -6.36
N PHE A 209 -6.79 -2.73 -6.09
CA PHE A 209 -5.58 -2.42 -5.34
C PHE A 209 -5.83 -1.25 -4.38
N VAL A 210 -5.63 -1.49 -3.09
CA VAL A 210 -5.73 -0.47 -2.04
C VAL A 210 -4.36 -0.33 -1.38
N GLN A 211 -3.76 0.85 -1.48
CA GLN A 211 -2.48 1.16 -0.86
C GLN A 211 -2.68 2.05 0.36
N LEU A 212 -2.21 1.57 1.51
CA LEU A 212 -2.17 2.36 2.74
C LEU A 212 -0.74 2.84 2.98
N TYR A 213 -0.56 4.15 3.15
CA TYR A 213 0.70 4.74 3.54
C TYR A 213 0.55 5.42 4.90
N ASP A 214 1.36 5.03 5.88
CA ASP A 214 1.28 5.55 7.24
C ASP A 214 2.64 6.07 7.75
N TYR A 215 2.84 7.38 7.69
CA TYR A 215 4.11 8.05 8.01
C TYR A 215 4.50 7.94 9.49
N GLY A 216 5.81 8.05 9.77
CA GLY A 216 6.33 8.26 11.13
C GLY A 216 6.71 6.98 11.86
N TRP A 217 7.11 5.94 11.14
CA TRP A 217 7.73 4.75 11.74
C TRP A 217 9.25 4.92 11.93
N ASP A 218 9.87 5.85 11.20
CA ASP A 218 11.29 6.11 11.19
C ASP A 218 11.78 6.70 12.54
N SER A 219 12.40 5.85 13.35
CA SER A 219 12.71 6.12 14.76
C SER A 219 14.19 6.43 14.98
N HIS A 220 14.67 7.57 14.47
CA HIS A 220 16.04 8.05 14.60
C HIS A 220 16.38 8.71 15.95
N GLY A 221 15.39 8.98 16.80
CA GLY A 221 15.63 9.60 18.11
C GLY A 221 16.07 11.07 18.04
N ASP A 222 15.69 11.80 16.98
CA ASP A 222 15.92 13.25 16.89
C ASP A 222 15.10 14.03 17.94
N ASN A 223 13.96 13.47 18.35
CA ASN A 223 13.09 13.98 19.41
C ASN A 223 12.28 12.84 20.06
N GLU A 224 11.48 13.14 21.08
CA GLU A 224 10.64 12.14 21.78
C GLU A 224 9.70 11.38 20.82
N ALA A 225 9.16 12.06 19.80
CA ALA A 225 8.22 11.46 18.85
C ALA A 225 8.89 10.49 17.86
N THR A 226 10.21 10.58 17.67
CA THR A 226 11.01 9.64 16.86
C THR A 226 11.91 8.75 17.73
N GLY A 227 11.77 8.81 19.06
CA GLY A 227 12.51 7.98 20.00
C GLY A 227 11.87 6.61 20.23
N LEU A 228 12.69 5.62 20.59
CA LEU A 228 12.25 4.23 20.81
C LEU A 228 11.39 4.04 22.06
N THR A 229 11.48 4.95 23.04
CA THR A 229 10.80 4.81 24.33
C THR A 229 9.35 5.28 24.30
N GLU A 230 9.02 6.25 23.45
CA GLU A 230 7.68 6.88 23.40
C GLU A 230 7.12 6.85 21.97
N GLY A 231 7.82 7.51 21.03
CA GLY A 231 7.42 7.59 19.62
C GLY A 231 7.15 6.23 18.98
N PHE A 232 8.12 5.31 19.08
CA PHE A 232 8.00 3.97 18.54
C PHE A 232 6.86 3.16 19.19
N LEU A 233 6.73 3.21 20.52
CA LEU A 233 5.65 2.50 21.23
C LEU A 233 4.28 3.01 20.81
N ARG A 234 4.12 4.34 20.69
CA ARG A 234 2.90 4.96 20.19
C ARG A 234 2.58 4.51 18.77
N LYS A 235 3.60 4.43 17.90
CA LYS A 235 3.44 3.94 16.53
C LYS A 235 3.01 2.47 16.48
N CYS A 236 3.60 1.61 17.31
CA CYS A 236 3.15 0.22 17.47
C CYS A 236 1.67 0.16 17.86
N GLN A 237 1.24 0.92 18.86
CA GLN A 237 -0.16 0.96 19.31
C GLN A 237 -1.13 1.45 18.21
N MET A 238 -0.71 2.45 17.43
CA MET A 238 -1.52 3.00 16.33
C MET A 238 -1.69 2.01 15.16
N MET A 239 -0.76 1.08 14.98
CA MET A 239 -0.74 0.10 13.88
C MET A 239 -1.33 -1.25 14.29
N ASP A 240 -0.96 -1.76 15.46
CA ASP A 240 -1.24 -3.12 15.93
C ASP A 240 -2.73 -3.49 15.89
N ARG A 241 -3.57 -2.66 16.54
CA ARG A 241 -5.01 -2.89 16.61
C ARG A 241 -5.69 -2.87 15.24
N PRO A 242 -5.59 -1.81 14.42
CA PRO A 242 -6.33 -1.75 13.15
C PRO A 242 -5.82 -2.74 12.09
N VAL A 243 -4.54 -3.07 12.06
CA VAL A 243 -4.00 -4.09 11.14
C VAL A 243 -4.52 -5.48 11.52
N SER A 244 -4.49 -5.80 12.82
CA SER A 244 -5.06 -7.06 13.31
C SER A 244 -6.56 -7.14 13.03
N ALA A 245 -7.28 -6.04 13.23
CA ALA A 245 -8.71 -5.94 12.92
C ALA A 245 -8.99 -6.14 11.43
N LEU A 246 -8.17 -5.59 10.53
CA LEU A 246 -8.33 -5.77 9.09
C LEU A 246 -8.26 -7.24 8.68
N ILE A 247 -7.26 -7.98 9.17
CA ILE A 247 -7.14 -9.42 8.89
C ILE A 247 -8.33 -10.20 9.43
N LEU A 248 -8.74 -9.93 10.68
CA LEU A 248 -9.87 -10.61 11.30
C LEU A 248 -11.21 -10.31 10.61
N ASP A 249 -11.45 -9.05 10.22
CA ASP A 249 -12.69 -8.62 9.56
C ASP A 249 -12.77 -9.16 8.13
N LEU A 250 -11.65 -9.15 7.37
CA LEU A 250 -11.59 -9.81 6.06
C LEU A 250 -11.86 -11.31 6.18
N LYS A 251 -11.28 -11.98 7.18
CA LYS A 251 -11.52 -13.41 7.45
C LYS A 251 -12.97 -13.68 7.82
N GLN A 252 -13.55 -12.89 8.73
CA GLN A 252 -14.94 -13.02 9.16
C GLN A 252 -15.92 -12.91 7.97
N ARG A 253 -15.57 -12.12 6.96
CA ARG A 253 -16.37 -11.90 5.75
C ARG A 253 -16.10 -12.92 4.63
N GLY A 254 -15.16 -13.84 4.83
CA GLY A 254 -14.71 -14.77 3.79
C GLY A 254 -13.93 -14.10 2.66
N LEU A 255 -13.45 -12.87 2.86
CA LEU A 255 -12.71 -12.10 1.85
C LEU A 255 -11.20 -12.33 1.92
N LEU A 256 -10.67 -12.81 3.06
CA LEU A 256 -9.22 -12.99 3.24
C LEU A 256 -8.64 -14.02 2.27
N ASP A 257 -9.39 -15.08 1.95
CA ASP A 257 -8.90 -16.12 1.04
C ASP A 257 -8.73 -15.58 -0.40
N ASP A 258 -9.52 -14.57 -0.79
CA ASP A 258 -9.46 -13.91 -2.10
C ASP A 258 -8.68 -12.57 -2.09
N THR A 259 -8.16 -12.16 -0.93
CA THR A 259 -7.46 -10.87 -0.77
C THR A 259 -6.05 -11.09 -0.26
N LEU A 260 -5.04 -10.76 -1.07
CA LEU A 260 -3.66 -10.69 -0.61
C LEU A 260 -3.42 -9.40 0.18
N VAL A 261 -3.05 -9.54 1.46
CA VAL A 261 -2.60 -8.43 2.31
C VAL A 261 -1.08 -8.48 2.42
N VAL A 262 -0.41 -7.40 2.06
CA VAL A 262 1.05 -7.25 2.17
C VAL A 262 1.36 -6.10 3.11
N TRP A 263 2.23 -6.34 4.10
CA TRP A 263 2.64 -5.34 5.07
C TRP A 263 4.16 -5.27 5.18
N GLY A 264 4.67 -4.05 5.25
CA GLY A 264 6.09 -3.79 5.40
C GLY A 264 6.44 -2.33 5.17
N GLY A 265 7.73 -2.08 5.04
CA GLY A 265 8.32 -0.79 4.68
C GLY A 265 9.47 -0.99 3.71
N GLU A 266 10.09 0.11 3.29
CA GLU A 266 11.16 0.13 2.31
C GLU A 266 12.51 -0.42 2.81
N PHE A 267 12.70 -0.45 4.13
CA PHE A 267 13.84 -1.05 4.85
C PHE A 267 13.51 -1.14 6.36
N GLY A 268 14.42 -1.69 7.17
CA GLY A 268 14.30 -1.77 8.62
C GLY A 268 15.04 -0.66 9.37
N ARG A 269 15.20 -0.85 10.69
CA ARG A 269 16.09 -0.07 11.57
C ARG A 269 17.17 -0.98 12.17
N THR A 270 18.38 -0.44 12.38
CA THR A 270 19.50 -1.20 12.96
C THR A 270 19.14 -1.79 14.32
N PRO A 271 19.72 -2.93 14.73
CA PRO A 271 19.54 -3.43 16.09
C PRO A 271 20.30 -2.59 17.12
N MET A 272 21.34 -1.88 16.70
CA MET A 272 22.15 -0.97 17.52
C MET A 272 21.56 0.44 17.55
N GLN A 273 21.76 1.12 18.67
CA GLN A 273 21.48 2.55 18.79
C GLN A 273 22.38 3.37 17.87
N GLU A 274 21.79 4.33 17.17
CA GLU A 274 22.52 5.32 16.38
C GLU A 274 23.16 6.38 17.29
N ASN A 275 24.41 6.76 17.03
CA ASN A 275 25.08 7.90 17.67
C ASN A 275 25.67 8.82 16.61
N ARG A 276 24.92 9.85 16.22
CA ARG A 276 25.26 10.78 15.13
C ARG A 276 26.36 11.78 15.49
N ILE A 277 26.44 12.18 16.76
CA ILE A 277 27.18 13.37 17.19
C ILE A 277 28.33 13.08 18.16
N GLY A 278 28.62 11.80 18.45
CA GLY A 278 29.70 11.40 19.37
C GLY A 278 29.45 11.82 20.84
N VAL A 279 28.25 12.31 21.14
CA VAL A 279 27.74 12.66 22.48
C VAL A 279 26.48 11.83 22.70
N GLY A 280 26.18 11.43 23.94
CA GLY A 280 24.99 10.63 24.23
C GLY A 280 23.72 11.30 23.71
N ASN A 281 22.96 10.61 22.84
CA ASN A 281 21.68 11.11 22.36
C ASN A 281 20.68 11.18 23.52
N LEU A 282 19.95 12.29 23.62
CA LEU A 282 18.89 12.46 24.62
C LEU A 282 17.74 11.46 24.41
N PHE A 283 17.45 11.12 23.15
CA PHE A 283 16.45 10.13 22.78
C PHE A 283 17.12 8.98 22.03
N LEU A 284 16.75 7.75 22.40
CA LEU A 284 17.30 6.55 21.78
C LEU A 284 16.67 6.37 20.40
N GLY A 285 17.49 6.17 19.38
CA GLY A 285 17.09 5.94 18.01
C GLY A 285 17.98 4.93 17.30
N ARG A 286 17.61 4.55 16.08
CA ARG A 286 18.31 3.55 15.25
C ARG A 286 18.47 4.08 13.84
N ASP A 287 19.54 3.66 13.17
CA ASP A 287 19.83 4.05 11.79
C ASP A 287 19.11 3.14 10.79
N HIS A 288 19.25 3.45 9.51
CA HIS A 288 18.76 2.68 8.38
C HIS A 288 19.32 1.26 8.33
N GLN A 289 18.43 0.27 8.12
CA GLN A 289 18.84 -1.13 7.94
C GLN A 289 18.31 -1.72 6.63
N GLY A 290 19.14 -1.70 5.60
CA GLY A 290 18.84 -2.30 4.30
C GLY A 290 19.17 -3.79 4.19
N ASP A 291 20.08 -4.32 5.02
CA ASP A 291 20.61 -5.69 4.85
C ASP A 291 19.65 -6.82 5.25
N ALA A 292 18.79 -6.55 6.23
CA ALA A 292 17.74 -7.44 6.69
C ALA A 292 16.61 -6.65 7.37
N PHE A 293 15.38 -6.88 6.93
CA PHE A 293 14.17 -6.40 7.59
C PHE A 293 13.01 -7.36 7.40
N THR A 294 11.96 -7.17 8.20
CA THR A 294 10.80 -8.06 8.21
C THR A 294 9.64 -7.47 7.42
N MET A 295 9.06 -8.30 6.56
CA MET A 295 7.74 -8.08 5.96
C MET A 295 6.86 -9.30 6.25
N TRP A 296 5.55 -9.16 6.06
CA TRP A 296 4.65 -10.31 6.11
C TRP A 296 3.54 -10.19 5.09
N MET A 297 2.98 -11.35 4.73
CA MET A 297 1.84 -11.47 3.83
C MET A 297 0.76 -12.34 4.47
N ALA A 298 -0.49 -12.16 4.05
CA ALA A 298 -1.62 -12.97 4.52
C ALA A 298 -2.72 -13.05 3.45
N GLY A 299 -3.51 -14.13 3.48
CA GLY A 299 -4.60 -14.33 2.54
C GLY A 299 -4.13 -14.61 1.10
N GLY A 300 -5.07 -14.71 0.16
CA GLY A 300 -4.76 -14.76 -1.28
C GLY A 300 -3.76 -15.84 -1.71
N GLY A 301 -3.81 -17.05 -1.12
CA GLY A 301 -2.89 -18.15 -1.45
C GLY A 301 -1.59 -18.21 -0.63
N ILE A 302 -1.48 -17.41 0.44
CA ILE A 302 -0.35 -17.47 1.37
C ILE A 302 -0.52 -18.60 2.39
N LYS A 303 0.57 -19.34 2.63
CA LYS A 303 0.66 -20.40 3.63
C LYS A 303 0.67 -19.81 5.05
N LYS A 304 -0.39 -20.12 5.79
CA LYS A 304 -0.61 -19.69 7.18
C LYS A 304 0.53 -20.10 8.12
N GLY A 305 1.02 -19.15 8.91
CA GLY A 305 2.06 -19.34 9.92
C GLY A 305 3.47 -19.59 9.36
N ALA A 306 3.65 -19.53 8.05
CA ALA A 306 4.93 -19.80 7.41
C ALA A 306 6.01 -18.76 7.78
N VAL A 307 7.27 -19.18 7.70
CA VAL A 307 8.42 -18.31 7.89
C VAL A 307 9.44 -18.61 6.82
N HIS A 308 9.93 -17.57 6.16
CA HIS A 308 11.05 -17.65 5.25
C HIS A 308 12.12 -16.61 5.61
N GLY A 309 13.37 -17.02 5.46
CA GLY A 309 14.54 -16.22 5.79
C GLY A 309 14.97 -16.30 7.25
N GLU A 310 16.26 -16.09 7.46
CA GLU A 310 16.92 -16.08 8.76
C GLU A 310 17.95 -14.96 8.79
N THR A 311 18.03 -14.27 9.93
CA THR A 311 19.06 -13.26 10.20
C THR A 311 20.10 -13.80 11.16
N ASP A 312 21.25 -13.13 11.25
CA ASP A 312 22.18 -13.38 12.35
C ASP A 312 21.54 -13.14 13.74
N GLU A 313 22.27 -13.50 14.79
CA GLU A 313 21.80 -13.40 16.18
C GLU A 313 21.43 -11.98 16.61
N LEU A 314 21.98 -10.95 15.95
CA LEU A 314 21.68 -9.56 16.24
C LEU A 314 20.49 -9.03 15.43
N GLY A 315 20.05 -9.75 14.39
CA GLY A 315 19.10 -9.25 13.41
C GLY A 315 19.70 -8.22 12.45
N TYR A 316 21.02 -8.24 12.27
CA TYR A 316 21.73 -7.28 11.43
C TYR A 316 21.72 -7.73 9.96
N MET A 317 22.25 -8.91 9.63
CA MET A 317 22.29 -9.39 8.25
C MET A 317 21.46 -10.65 8.04
N GLY A 318 20.92 -10.81 6.83
CA GLY A 318 20.30 -12.06 6.39
C GLY A 318 21.36 -13.13 6.14
N VAL A 319 21.28 -14.24 6.85
CA VAL A 319 22.23 -15.37 6.74
C VAL A 319 21.69 -16.51 5.88
N ASN A 320 20.38 -16.60 5.71
CA ASN A 320 19.72 -17.59 4.87
C ASN A 320 18.37 -17.07 4.35
N GLY A 321 17.92 -17.55 3.18
CA GLY A 321 16.61 -17.21 2.60
C GLY A 321 16.40 -15.71 2.42
N ARG A 322 17.43 -15.00 1.94
CA ARG A 322 17.34 -13.56 1.64
C ARG A 322 16.39 -13.36 0.45
N VAL A 323 15.52 -12.36 0.57
CA VAL A 323 14.57 -12.00 -0.48
C VAL A 323 14.69 -10.52 -0.83
N SER A 324 14.71 -10.22 -2.11
CA SER A 324 14.73 -8.86 -2.64
C SER A 324 13.32 -8.30 -2.81
N VAL A 325 13.22 -6.99 -3.01
CA VAL A 325 11.96 -6.34 -3.43
C VAL A 325 11.41 -6.95 -4.72
N HIS A 326 12.27 -7.33 -5.66
CA HIS A 326 11.85 -7.98 -6.90
C HIS A 326 11.25 -9.38 -6.67
N ASP A 327 11.76 -10.14 -5.70
CA ASP A 327 11.19 -11.45 -5.34
C ASP A 327 9.79 -11.30 -4.73
N ILE A 328 9.60 -10.26 -3.92
CA ILE A 328 8.29 -9.87 -3.39
C ILE A 328 7.32 -9.51 -4.52
N HIS A 329 7.74 -8.65 -5.46
CA HIS A 329 6.90 -8.28 -6.61
C HIS A 329 6.58 -9.47 -7.50
N ALA A 330 7.56 -10.35 -7.78
CA ALA A 330 7.36 -11.58 -8.54
C ALA A 330 6.31 -12.48 -7.87
N THR A 331 6.40 -12.64 -6.55
CA THR A 331 5.46 -13.44 -5.75
C THR A 331 4.06 -12.84 -5.73
N ILE A 332 3.94 -11.52 -5.57
CA ILE A 332 2.64 -10.82 -5.65
C ILE A 332 2.01 -11.02 -7.04
N LEU A 333 2.78 -10.81 -8.12
CA LEU A 333 2.27 -10.99 -9.49
C LEU A 333 1.85 -12.45 -9.75
N HIS A 334 2.60 -13.43 -9.23
CA HIS A 334 2.26 -14.84 -9.31
C HIS A 334 0.92 -15.15 -8.63
N LEU A 335 0.71 -14.67 -7.40
CA LEU A 335 -0.54 -14.85 -6.65
C LEU A 335 -1.74 -14.19 -7.35
N LEU A 336 -1.49 -13.12 -8.12
CA LEU A 336 -2.50 -12.47 -8.96
C LEU A 336 -2.71 -13.16 -10.32
N GLY A 337 -2.05 -14.28 -10.57
CA GLY A 337 -2.21 -15.09 -11.79
C GLY A 337 -1.32 -14.68 -12.96
N PHE A 338 -0.31 -13.83 -12.75
CA PHE A 338 0.62 -13.40 -13.78
C PHE A 338 1.94 -14.17 -13.74
N ASP A 339 2.44 -14.51 -14.93
CA ASP A 339 3.86 -14.79 -15.12
C ASP A 339 4.62 -13.46 -15.17
N HIS A 340 5.33 -13.12 -14.09
CA HIS A 340 6.01 -11.82 -13.97
C HIS A 340 7.06 -11.60 -15.07
N GLU A 341 7.59 -12.66 -15.68
CA GLU A 341 8.59 -12.54 -16.72
C GLU A 341 7.99 -12.19 -18.07
N LYS A 342 6.77 -12.64 -18.32
CA LYS A 342 6.01 -12.39 -19.56
C LYS A 342 5.12 -11.16 -19.48
N PHE A 343 4.71 -10.76 -18.27
CA PHE A 343 3.85 -9.60 -18.07
C PHE A 343 4.64 -8.30 -18.28
N THR A 344 4.59 -7.81 -19.52
CA THR A 344 5.43 -6.71 -20.00
C THR A 344 4.61 -5.61 -20.67
N TYR A 345 5.19 -4.42 -20.78
CA TYR A 345 4.66 -3.28 -21.53
C TYR A 345 5.73 -2.70 -22.45
N GLN A 346 5.40 -2.46 -23.71
CA GLN A 346 6.33 -1.91 -24.70
C GLN A 346 6.45 -0.40 -24.53
N PHE A 347 7.65 0.08 -24.23
CA PHE A 347 7.94 1.50 -24.12
C PHE A 347 9.33 1.80 -24.68
N GLN A 348 9.43 2.83 -25.53
CA GLN A 348 10.70 3.25 -26.16
C GLN A 348 11.51 2.10 -26.80
N GLY A 349 10.82 1.11 -27.39
CA GLY A 349 11.45 0.00 -28.10
C GLY A 349 11.96 -1.14 -27.21
N ARG A 350 11.63 -1.17 -25.91
CA ARG A 350 11.94 -2.28 -25.00
C ARG A 350 10.67 -2.78 -24.27
N PRO A 351 10.51 -4.11 -24.08
CA PRO A 351 9.54 -4.64 -23.12
C PRO A 351 10.03 -4.38 -21.69
N PHE A 352 9.28 -3.59 -20.93
CA PHE A 352 9.50 -3.40 -19.50
C PHE A 352 8.59 -4.33 -18.70
N ARG A 353 9.08 -4.80 -17.55
CA ARG A 353 8.30 -5.51 -16.51
C ARG A 353 8.63 -4.92 -15.14
N LEU A 354 7.73 -5.09 -14.16
CA LEU A 354 7.89 -4.53 -12.81
C LEU A 354 9.19 -5.00 -12.13
N THR A 355 9.54 -6.26 -12.31
CA THR A 355 10.72 -6.91 -11.70
C THR A 355 12.02 -6.71 -12.49
N ASP A 356 12.02 -5.84 -13.50
CA ASP A 356 13.13 -5.60 -14.45
C ASP A 356 13.72 -6.87 -15.07
N VAL A 357 14.90 -7.34 -14.63
CA VAL A 357 15.55 -8.59 -15.08
C VAL A 357 15.76 -9.56 -13.92
N GLU A 358 15.13 -9.29 -12.78
CA GLU A 358 15.28 -10.01 -11.52
C GLU A 358 13.94 -10.62 -11.07
N GLY A 359 13.91 -11.09 -9.82
CA GLY A 359 12.73 -11.64 -9.16
C GLY A 359 12.62 -13.16 -9.30
N ARG A 360 12.39 -13.81 -8.17
CA ARG A 360 12.04 -15.22 -8.04
C ARG A 360 10.83 -15.34 -7.13
N ILE A 361 9.95 -16.28 -7.45
CA ILE A 361 8.78 -16.58 -6.62
C ILE A 361 9.25 -17.22 -5.31
N ILE A 362 8.77 -16.70 -4.17
CA ILE A 362 9.08 -17.21 -2.84
C ILE A 362 8.12 -18.37 -2.53
N ASN A 363 8.44 -19.56 -3.06
CA ASN A 363 7.57 -20.73 -2.98
C ASN A 363 7.32 -21.21 -1.55
N GLU A 364 8.24 -20.91 -0.62
CA GLU A 364 8.20 -21.36 0.77
C GLU A 364 7.02 -20.79 1.57
N ILE A 365 6.43 -19.69 1.09
CA ILE A 365 5.28 -19.02 1.73
C ILE A 365 3.96 -19.22 0.98
N LEU A 366 3.92 -20.05 -0.07
CA LEU A 366 2.71 -20.33 -0.85
C LEU A 366 2.00 -21.60 -0.37
N SER A 367 0.66 -21.63 -0.48
CA SER A 367 -0.20 -22.74 -0.03
C SER A 367 -0.31 -23.90 -0.98
#